data_AF-A0A976KYG9-F1
#
_entry.id   AF-A0A976KYG9-F1
#
_cell.length_a   1.000
_cell.length_b   1.000
_cell.length_c   1.000
_cell.angle_alpha   90.00
_cell.angle_beta   90.00
_cell.angle_gamma   90.00
#
_symmetry.space_group_name_H-M   'P 1'
#
loop_
_entity.id
_entity.type
_entity.pdbx_description
1 polymer ?
#
loop_
_entity_poly.entity_id
_entity_poly.type
_entity_poly.pdbx_seq_one_letter_code
_entity_poly.pdbx_strand_id
1 'polypeptide(L)'
;MITDADREENVLLISPLFTQEPRDGEWTLGNYQMGGLGECENGGEEISTFTFTERLVEKLHVCETFPNLKEIVLIGHSAGGQHVARYAGLTTLVEDYARFTFKFVPTNPSSWIFMDDQRLVDGEWTSDIDDCSWYNSYGYGLRRVENNPFAEEHGVTAELVREHWVSRNVVYFIGEDDNSDANGLDTGCAATLQGEFRLQRAINAYAHTMEFFPPVGDAIHELSQVPGVAHNHFGMYRAQAGRRHILE
;
A
#
# COMPACT_ATOMS: atom_id res chain seq x y z
N MET A 1 16.57 -24.90 13.63
CA MET A 1 16.04 -24.60 12.29
C MET A 1 14.54 -24.72 12.40
N ILE A 2 13.83 -23.59 12.38
CA ILE A 2 12.37 -23.56 12.32
C ILE A 2 12.03 -23.79 10.85
N THR A 3 11.20 -24.77 10.54
CA THR A 3 10.77 -25.07 9.17
C THR A 3 9.61 -24.15 8.75
N ASP A 4 9.33 -23.99 7.45
CA ASP A 4 8.17 -23.22 6.95
C ASP A 4 6.85 -23.68 7.60
N ALA A 5 6.73 -24.99 7.87
CA ALA A 5 5.56 -25.58 8.51
C ALA A 5 5.39 -25.13 9.97
N ASP A 6 6.49 -24.90 10.70
CA ASP A 6 6.46 -24.45 12.10
C ASP A 6 6.03 -22.97 12.23
N ARG A 7 6.12 -22.17 11.15
CA ARG A 7 5.71 -20.76 11.15
C ARG A 7 4.26 -20.55 10.74
N GLU A 8 3.69 -21.39 9.88
CA GLU A 8 2.25 -21.35 9.56
C GLU A 8 1.39 -21.50 10.83
N GLU A 9 1.85 -22.27 11.82
CA GLU A 9 1.17 -22.42 13.12
C GLU A 9 1.26 -21.19 14.05
N ASN A 10 2.10 -20.21 13.72
CA ASN A 10 2.34 -18.99 14.51
C ASN A 10 1.78 -17.72 13.82
N VAL A 11 0.98 -17.89 12.76
CA VAL A 11 0.42 -16.77 11.99
C VAL A 11 -1.09 -16.70 12.20
N LEU A 12 -1.58 -15.51 12.57
CA LEU A 12 -2.99 -15.18 12.52
C LEU A 12 -3.28 -14.43 11.22
N LEU A 13 -4.06 -15.05 10.33
CA LEU A 13 -4.52 -14.40 9.11
C LEU A 13 -5.88 -13.73 9.33
N ILE A 14 -5.95 -12.43 9.06
CA ILE A 14 -7.20 -11.65 9.06
C ILE A 14 -7.42 -11.13 7.66
N SER A 15 -8.51 -11.56 7.02
CA SER A 15 -8.87 -11.18 5.65
C SER A 15 -10.28 -10.59 5.66
N PRO A 16 -10.44 -9.28 5.95
CA PRO A 16 -11.73 -8.63 5.82
C PRO A 16 -12.23 -8.72 4.38
N LEU A 17 -13.53 -8.93 4.22
CA LEU A 17 -14.16 -8.97 2.90
C LEU A 17 -14.53 -7.55 2.47
N PHE A 18 -13.95 -7.10 1.36
CA PHE A 18 -14.37 -5.89 0.65
C PHE A 18 -15.10 -6.30 -0.63
N THR A 19 -16.39 -5.96 -0.72
CA THR A 19 -17.26 -6.37 -1.83
C THR A 19 -17.23 -5.37 -2.99
N GLN A 20 -17.48 -5.84 -4.21
CA GLN A 20 -17.66 -4.96 -5.38
C GLN A 20 -19.06 -4.34 -5.44
N GLU A 21 -20.02 -4.91 -4.73
CA GLU A 21 -21.37 -4.39 -4.56
C GLU A 21 -21.50 -3.90 -3.11
N PRO A 22 -21.06 -2.66 -2.81
CA PRO A 22 -21.09 -2.15 -1.44
C PRO A 22 -22.53 -1.98 -0.98
N ARG A 23 -22.79 -2.43 0.24
CA ARG A 23 -24.00 -2.12 1.03
C ARG A 23 -23.75 -0.88 1.89
N ASP A 24 -24.80 -0.44 2.58
CA ASP A 24 -24.75 0.65 3.56
C ASP A 24 -23.61 0.41 4.58
N GLY A 25 -22.65 1.33 4.63
CA GLY A 25 -21.43 1.27 5.43
C GLY A 25 -20.23 0.54 4.79
N GLU A 26 -20.33 0.03 3.56
CA GLU A 26 -19.24 -0.63 2.82
C GLU A 26 -18.64 0.30 1.75
N TRP A 27 -17.46 -0.04 1.21
CA TRP A 27 -16.72 0.84 0.29
C TRP A 27 -16.76 0.36 -1.15
N THR A 28 -16.95 1.30 -2.08
CA THR A 28 -16.65 1.04 -3.50
C THR A 28 -15.17 0.69 -3.67
N LEU A 29 -14.80 0.00 -4.76
CA LEU A 29 -13.40 -0.31 -5.06
C LEU A 29 -12.52 0.95 -5.10
N GLY A 30 -13.05 2.06 -5.63
CA GLY A 30 -12.39 3.34 -5.70
C GLY A 30 -12.12 3.95 -4.32
N ASN A 31 -13.10 3.92 -3.42
CA ASN A 31 -12.91 4.40 -2.04
C ASN A 31 -12.01 3.44 -1.24
N TYR A 32 -12.15 2.12 -1.43
CA TYR A 32 -11.33 1.12 -0.77
C TYR A 32 -9.84 1.35 -1.01
N GLN A 33 -9.43 1.46 -2.27
CA GLN A 33 -8.01 1.60 -2.60
C GLN A 33 -7.43 2.97 -2.18
N MET A 34 -8.27 3.97 -1.89
CA MET A 34 -7.86 5.34 -1.63
C MET A 34 -7.91 5.74 -0.14
N GLY A 35 -8.38 4.88 0.76
CA GLY A 35 -8.69 5.34 2.12
C GLY A 35 -9.92 6.24 2.17
N GLY A 36 -10.86 6.06 1.24
CA GLY A 36 -12.11 6.83 1.18
C GLY A 36 -13.17 6.34 2.15
N LEU A 37 -14.25 7.11 2.26
CA LEU A 37 -15.41 6.82 3.10
C LEU A 37 -16.28 5.69 2.54
N GLY A 38 -16.96 4.99 3.44
CA GLY A 38 -17.98 4.00 3.08
C GLY A 38 -19.23 4.69 2.52
N GLU A 39 -19.97 3.99 1.68
CA GLU A 39 -21.25 4.46 1.14
C GLU A 39 -22.31 4.37 2.23
N CYS A 40 -22.87 5.51 2.66
CA CYS A 40 -23.96 5.54 3.64
C CYS A 40 -25.20 6.21 3.03
N GLU A 41 -26.27 5.44 2.77
CA GLU A 41 -27.51 5.99 2.21
C GLU A 41 -28.39 6.68 3.28
N ASN A 42 -28.22 6.32 4.56
CA ASN A 42 -29.11 6.73 5.65
C ASN A 42 -28.46 7.62 6.72
N GLY A 43 -27.33 8.26 6.43
CA GLY A 43 -26.64 9.15 7.38
C GLY A 43 -25.99 8.44 8.57
N GLY A 44 -25.57 7.19 8.39
CA GLY A 44 -24.71 6.47 9.34
C GLY A 44 -23.29 7.05 9.39
N GLU A 45 -22.49 6.61 10.38
CA GLU A 45 -21.07 7.02 10.49
C GLU A 45 -20.29 6.50 9.27
N GLU A 46 -19.86 7.42 8.42
CA GLU A 46 -18.97 7.14 7.31
C GLU A 46 -17.54 7.02 7.85
N ILE A 47 -17.02 5.80 7.90
CA ILE A 47 -15.62 5.54 8.28
C ILE A 47 -14.75 5.35 7.05
N SER A 48 -13.51 5.84 7.11
CA SER A 48 -12.54 5.56 6.06
C SER A 48 -12.07 4.10 6.10
N THR A 49 -11.66 3.52 4.97
CA THR A 49 -11.06 2.17 4.99
C THR A 49 -9.74 2.10 5.77
N PHE A 50 -9.02 3.22 5.90
CA PHE A 50 -7.83 3.30 6.72
C PHE A 50 -8.18 3.27 8.22
N THR A 51 -9.21 4.01 8.64
CA THR A 51 -9.76 3.95 10.01
C THR A 51 -10.26 2.54 10.34
N PHE A 52 -10.91 1.87 9.39
CA PHE A 52 -11.30 0.46 9.57
C PHE A 52 -10.08 -0.46 9.79
N THR A 53 -9.02 -0.25 9.02
CA THR A 53 -7.77 -1.02 9.14
C THR A 53 -7.09 -0.77 10.49
N GLU A 54 -7.05 0.48 10.96
CA GLU A 54 -6.56 0.82 12.30
C GLU A 54 -7.35 0.12 13.39
N ARG A 55 -8.68 0.23 13.37
CA ARG A 55 -9.56 -0.44 14.35
C ARG A 55 -9.35 -1.96 14.39
N LEU A 56 -8.99 -2.60 13.28
CA LEU A 56 -8.63 -4.03 13.28
C LEU A 56 -7.30 -4.29 14.01
N VAL A 57 -6.27 -3.48 13.76
CA VAL A 57 -4.98 -3.63 14.44
C VAL A 57 -5.07 -3.29 15.92
N GLU A 58 -5.83 -2.26 16.30
CA GLU A 58 -6.07 -1.92 17.69
C GLU A 58 -6.67 -3.09 18.48
N LYS A 59 -7.59 -3.85 17.86
CA LYS A 59 -8.16 -5.06 18.49
C LYS A 59 -7.14 -6.17 18.73
N LEU A 60 -6.03 -6.20 18.00
CA LEU A 60 -4.92 -7.13 18.26
C LEU A 60 -4.05 -6.69 19.44
N HIS A 61 -4.04 -5.38 19.71
CA HIS A 61 -3.35 -4.83 20.86
C HIS A 61 -4.16 -4.99 22.16
N VAL A 62 -5.46 -4.76 22.09
CA VAL A 62 -6.38 -4.73 23.24
C VAL A 62 -6.49 -6.12 23.89
N CYS A 63 -6.44 -6.13 25.22
CA CYS A 63 -6.67 -7.30 26.10
C CYS A 63 -5.60 -8.41 26.15
N GLU A 64 -4.33 -8.14 25.82
CA GLU A 64 -3.25 -9.15 25.87
C GLU A 64 -3.61 -10.47 25.14
N THR A 65 -4.54 -10.41 24.18
CA THR A 65 -5.11 -11.61 23.55
C THR A 65 -4.04 -12.34 22.72
N PHE A 66 -3.10 -11.57 22.18
CA PHE A 66 -1.93 -12.07 21.45
C PHE A 66 -0.64 -11.54 22.10
N PRO A 67 -0.24 -12.07 23.27
CA PRO A 67 0.89 -11.53 24.04
C PRO A 67 2.25 -11.77 23.36
N ASN A 68 2.30 -12.74 22.44
CA ASN A 68 3.48 -13.08 21.66
C ASN A 68 3.51 -12.41 20.27
N LEU A 69 2.52 -11.59 19.91
CA LEU A 69 2.48 -10.91 18.62
C LEU A 69 3.58 -9.84 18.58
N LYS A 70 4.47 -9.95 17.58
CA LYS A 70 5.61 -9.05 17.40
C LYS A 70 5.60 -8.32 16.06
N GLU A 71 5.02 -8.93 15.03
CA GLU A 71 5.03 -8.39 13.68
C GLU A 71 3.60 -8.32 13.15
N ILE A 72 3.31 -7.24 12.43
CA ILE A 72 2.06 -7.05 11.69
C ILE A 72 2.42 -6.80 10.24
N VAL A 73 2.04 -7.74 9.37
CA VAL A 73 2.23 -7.64 7.92
C VAL A 73 0.91 -7.19 7.29
N LEU A 74 0.90 -6.02 6.66
CA LEU A 74 -0.21 -5.54 5.84
C LEU A 74 0.10 -5.84 4.38
N ILE A 75 -0.71 -6.70 3.76
CA ILE A 75 -0.52 -7.15 2.39
C ILE A 75 -1.82 -7.05 1.60
N GLY A 76 -1.71 -6.65 0.33
CA GLY A 76 -2.85 -6.52 -0.55
C GLY A 76 -2.43 -6.63 -2.01
N HIS A 77 -3.30 -7.22 -2.83
CA HIS A 77 -3.06 -7.42 -4.26
C HIS A 77 -3.89 -6.44 -5.09
N SER A 78 -3.35 -5.92 -6.19
CA SER A 78 -4.06 -5.04 -7.12
C SER A 78 -4.57 -3.77 -6.43
N ALA A 79 -5.88 -3.51 -6.40
CA ALA A 79 -6.49 -2.44 -5.60
C ALA A 79 -6.08 -2.47 -4.13
N GLY A 80 -5.95 -3.67 -3.53
CA GLY A 80 -5.45 -3.81 -2.16
C GLY A 80 -3.97 -3.49 -2.02
N GLY A 81 -3.17 -3.67 -3.09
CA GLY A 81 -1.79 -3.22 -3.10
C GLY A 81 -1.71 -1.70 -3.04
N GLN A 82 -2.57 -1.02 -3.79
CA GLN A 82 -2.62 0.44 -3.74
C GLN A 82 -3.13 0.95 -2.39
N HIS A 83 -4.11 0.28 -1.79
CA HIS A 83 -4.57 0.55 -0.42
C HIS A 83 -3.40 0.49 0.56
N VAL A 84 -2.64 -0.61 0.58
CA VAL A 84 -1.51 -0.80 1.48
C VAL A 84 -0.41 0.24 1.24
N ALA A 85 -0.10 0.56 -0.02
CA ALA A 85 0.90 1.57 -0.34
C ALA A 85 0.51 2.96 0.19
N ARG A 86 -0.74 3.38 -0.02
CA ARG A 86 -1.23 4.68 0.48
C ARG A 86 -1.31 4.69 1.99
N TYR A 87 -1.85 3.63 2.59
CA TYR A 87 -1.97 3.49 4.03
C TYR A 87 -0.62 3.56 4.75
N ALA A 88 0.43 2.95 4.20
CA ALA A 88 1.78 2.97 4.77
C ALA A 88 2.31 4.39 5.01
N GLY A 89 2.00 5.33 4.11
CA GLY A 89 2.36 6.74 4.26
C GLY A 89 1.43 7.51 5.19
N LEU A 90 0.14 7.18 5.22
CA LEU A 90 -0.86 7.99 5.94
C LEU A 90 -1.04 7.58 7.41
N THR A 91 -0.91 6.30 7.75
CA THR A 91 -1.19 5.80 9.10
C THR A 91 -0.21 6.36 10.14
N THR A 92 -0.74 6.75 11.30
CA THR A 92 0.02 7.11 12.52
C THR A 92 0.12 5.94 13.51
N LEU A 93 -0.54 4.83 13.20
CA LEU A 93 -0.62 3.64 14.05
C LEU A 93 0.76 3.03 14.36
N VAL A 94 1.72 3.13 13.43
CA VAL A 94 3.05 2.56 13.63
C VAL A 94 3.77 3.25 14.79
N GLU A 95 3.60 4.56 14.92
CA GLU A 95 4.14 5.38 16.00
C GLU A 95 3.49 5.04 17.34
N ASP A 96 2.16 4.86 17.35
CA ASP A 96 1.38 4.56 18.55
C ASP A 96 1.66 3.15 19.10
N TYR A 97 2.06 2.21 18.22
CA TYR A 97 2.24 0.81 18.55
C TYR A 97 3.66 0.30 18.31
N ALA A 98 4.66 1.06 18.77
CA ALA A 98 6.09 0.75 18.66
C ALA A 98 6.55 -0.63 19.21
N ARG A 99 5.68 -1.35 19.93
CA ARG A 99 5.94 -2.74 20.35
C ARG A 99 5.93 -3.73 19.17
N PHE A 100 5.26 -3.38 18.08
CA PHE A 100 5.16 -4.21 16.88
C PHE A 100 6.10 -3.70 15.80
N THR A 101 6.67 -4.63 15.04
CA THR A 101 7.26 -4.33 13.74
C THR A 101 6.16 -4.34 12.69
N PHE A 102 6.01 -3.24 11.95
CA PHE A 102 5.10 -3.16 10.82
C PHE A 102 5.85 -3.39 9.52
N LYS A 103 5.25 -4.18 8.62
CA LYS A 103 5.74 -4.44 7.26
C LYS A 103 4.59 -4.26 6.28
N PHE A 104 4.79 -3.44 5.26
CA PHE A 104 3.80 -3.15 4.22
C PHE A 104 4.23 -3.83 2.93
N VAL A 105 3.36 -4.67 2.36
CA VAL A 105 3.63 -5.45 1.15
C VAL A 105 2.60 -5.13 0.06
N PRO A 106 2.64 -3.92 -0.54
CA PRO A 106 1.87 -3.64 -1.75
C PRO A 106 2.21 -4.64 -2.85
N THR A 107 1.21 -5.42 -3.29
CA THR A 107 1.42 -6.48 -4.29
C THR A 107 0.71 -6.13 -5.59
N ASN A 108 1.44 -6.09 -6.71
CA ASN A 108 0.89 -5.79 -8.03
C ASN A 108 -0.06 -4.58 -8.08
N PRO A 109 0.21 -3.44 -7.42
CA PRO A 109 -0.68 -2.28 -7.51
C PRO A 109 -0.67 -1.70 -8.93
N SER A 110 -1.81 -1.17 -9.38
CA SER A 110 -1.86 -0.45 -10.66
C SER A 110 -1.23 0.94 -10.55
N SER A 111 -1.16 1.56 -9.39
CA SER A 111 -0.48 2.85 -9.19
C SER A 111 0.12 2.95 -7.80
N TRP A 112 1.16 3.77 -7.67
CA TRP A 112 1.90 4.03 -6.45
C TRP A 112 1.71 5.48 -6.01
N ILE A 113 1.83 5.72 -4.70
CA ILE A 113 1.92 7.07 -4.15
C ILE A 113 3.38 7.52 -4.20
N PHE A 114 3.68 8.57 -4.98
CA PHE A 114 5.02 9.17 -5.01
C PHE A 114 5.13 10.26 -3.93
N MET A 115 6.32 10.40 -3.35
CA MET A 115 6.56 11.33 -2.24
C MET A 115 6.72 12.80 -2.69
N ASP A 116 6.85 13.01 -4.00
CA ASP A 116 6.89 14.32 -4.64
C ASP A 116 6.34 14.24 -6.09
N ASP A 117 6.59 15.30 -6.84
CA ASP A 117 6.18 15.48 -8.23
C ASP A 117 7.22 14.97 -9.26
N GLN A 118 8.27 14.26 -8.86
CA GLN A 118 9.23 13.69 -9.82
C GLN A 118 8.65 12.46 -10.52
N ARG A 119 8.75 12.41 -11.85
CA ARG A 119 8.41 11.25 -12.69
C ARG A 119 9.55 10.94 -13.64
N LEU A 120 9.76 9.66 -13.92
CA LEU A 120 10.81 9.21 -14.84
C LEU A 120 10.29 9.31 -16.28
N VAL A 121 10.79 10.28 -17.03
CA VAL A 121 10.43 10.51 -18.44
C VAL A 121 11.72 10.44 -19.27
N ASP A 122 11.73 9.59 -20.30
CA ASP A 122 12.89 9.36 -21.16
C ASP A 122 14.20 9.05 -20.40
N GLY A 123 14.09 8.43 -19.22
CA GLY A 123 15.21 8.06 -18.36
C GLY A 123 15.69 9.14 -17.40
N GLU A 124 15.05 10.31 -17.37
CA GLU A 124 15.37 11.40 -16.45
C GLU A 124 14.20 11.72 -15.50
N TRP A 125 14.51 12.01 -14.25
CA TRP A 125 13.52 12.48 -13.28
C TRP A 125 13.18 13.95 -13.56
N THR A 126 11.90 14.23 -13.74
CA THR A 126 11.41 15.59 -13.99
C THR A 126 10.04 15.80 -13.35
N SER A 127 9.75 17.05 -12.99
CA SER A 127 8.39 17.51 -12.64
C SER A 127 7.75 18.38 -13.72
N ASP A 128 8.45 18.60 -14.84
CA ASP A 128 7.98 19.36 -16.00
C ASP A 128 7.04 18.49 -16.86
N ILE A 129 5.79 18.37 -16.40
CA ILE A 129 4.77 17.50 -16.99
C ILE A 129 3.55 18.36 -17.40
N ASP A 130 3.44 18.64 -18.70
CA ASP A 130 2.38 19.50 -19.24
C ASP A 130 1.04 18.77 -19.47
N ASP A 131 1.08 17.54 -19.98
CA ASP A 131 -0.12 16.83 -20.46
C ASP A 131 -0.94 16.12 -19.37
N CYS A 132 -0.61 16.34 -18.09
CA CYS A 132 -1.30 15.68 -16.98
C CYS A 132 -1.31 16.49 -15.69
N SER A 133 -1.96 17.65 -15.65
CA SER A 133 -1.95 18.60 -14.51
C SER A 133 -2.34 18.05 -13.11
N TRP A 134 -2.86 16.82 -13.03
CA TRP A 134 -3.26 16.16 -11.79
C TRP A 134 -2.39 14.95 -11.43
N TYR A 135 -1.28 14.71 -12.12
CA TYR A 135 -0.40 13.54 -11.92
C TYR A 135 0.19 13.41 -10.51
N ASN A 136 0.28 14.53 -9.79
CA ASN A 136 0.76 14.58 -8.41
C ASN A 136 -0.39 14.62 -7.38
N SER A 137 -1.65 14.51 -7.79
CA SER A 137 -2.79 14.43 -6.84
C SER A 137 -2.70 13.21 -5.95
N TYR A 138 -3.27 13.31 -4.75
CA TYR A 138 -3.45 12.17 -3.84
C TYR A 138 -3.95 10.93 -4.59
N GLY A 139 -3.28 9.81 -4.35
CA GLY A 139 -3.45 8.56 -5.08
C GLY A 139 -2.28 8.22 -6.01
N TYR A 140 -1.61 9.25 -6.55
CA TYR A 140 -0.44 9.16 -7.42
C TYR A 140 0.75 9.97 -6.89
N GLY A 141 0.47 11.01 -6.11
CA GLY A 141 1.43 11.83 -5.38
C GLY A 141 0.80 12.40 -4.11
N LEU A 142 1.32 13.51 -3.58
CA LEU A 142 0.89 14.07 -2.29
C LEU A 142 0.04 15.34 -2.38
N ARG A 143 -0.23 15.88 -3.58
CA ARG A 143 -1.02 17.10 -3.72
C ARG A 143 -2.47 16.84 -3.25
N ARG A 144 -2.94 17.63 -2.28
CA ARG A 144 -4.26 17.49 -1.63
C ARG A 144 -4.42 16.18 -0.85
N VAL A 145 -3.34 15.64 -0.28
CA VAL A 145 -3.43 14.47 0.61
C VAL A 145 -4.28 14.77 1.83
N GLU A 146 -4.25 16.00 2.33
CA GLU A 146 -5.04 16.51 3.45
C GLU A 146 -6.56 16.49 3.19
N ASN A 147 -6.99 16.37 1.94
CA ASN A 147 -8.41 16.19 1.58
C ASN A 147 -8.85 14.73 1.67
N ASN A 148 -7.94 13.79 1.91
CA ASN A 148 -8.32 12.43 2.22
C ASN A 148 -9.00 12.42 3.61
N PRO A 149 -10.16 11.78 3.78
CA PRO A 149 -10.91 11.80 5.05
C PRO A 149 -10.10 11.32 6.26
N PHE A 150 -9.28 10.29 6.08
CA PHE A 150 -8.39 9.80 7.14
C PHE A 150 -7.31 10.82 7.47
N ALA A 151 -6.69 11.41 6.43
CA ALA A 151 -5.67 12.43 6.63
C ALA A 151 -6.23 13.68 7.31
N GLU A 152 -7.44 14.11 6.95
CA GLU A 152 -8.13 15.23 7.58
C GLU A 152 -8.41 14.95 9.06
N GLU A 153 -8.99 13.79 9.37
CA GLU A 153 -9.32 13.36 10.73
C GLU A 153 -8.07 13.31 11.65
N HIS A 154 -6.95 12.80 11.12
CA HIS A 154 -5.71 12.61 11.88
C HIS A 154 -4.70 13.77 11.74
N GLY A 155 -5.01 14.82 10.97
CA GLY A 155 -4.11 15.95 10.74
C GLY A 155 -2.83 15.58 9.95
N VAL A 156 -2.91 14.58 9.08
CA VAL A 156 -1.78 14.10 8.28
C VAL A 156 -1.52 15.04 7.10
N THR A 157 -0.30 15.58 7.03
CA THR A 157 0.16 16.45 5.94
C THR A 157 1.06 15.71 4.95
N ALA A 158 1.35 16.32 3.80
CA ALA A 158 2.31 15.77 2.84
C ALA A 158 3.72 15.61 3.45
N GLU A 159 4.12 16.51 4.35
CA GLU A 159 5.39 16.41 5.09
C GLU A 159 5.40 15.18 6.01
N LEU A 160 4.32 14.97 6.78
CA LEU A 160 4.21 13.82 7.66
C LEU A 160 4.20 12.50 6.87
N VAL A 161 3.52 12.47 5.70
CA VAL A 161 3.55 11.29 4.82
C VAL A 161 4.98 10.97 4.37
N ARG A 162 5.81 11.98 4.05
CA ARG A 162 7.22 11.76 3.70
C ARG A 162 8.03 11.24 4.88
N GLU A 163 7.81 11.76 6.08
CA GLU A 163 8.48 11.31 7.31
C GLU A 163 8.12 9.86 7.66
N HIS A 164 6.84 9.50 7.53
CA HIS A 164 6.38 8.13 7.67
C HIS A 164 7.01 7.23 6.60
N TRP A 165 6.97 7.64 5.33
CA TRP A 165 7.43 6.81 4.22
C TRP A 165 8.86 6.33 4.40
N VAL A 166 9.80 7.24 4.69
CA VAL A 166 11.22 6.89 4.89
C VAL A 166 11.49 6.02 6.12
N SER A 167 10.54 5.94 7.05
CA SER A 167 10.65 5.12 8.26
C SER A 167 9.85 3.82 8.19
N ARG A 168 9.15 3.53 7.09
CA ARG A 168 8.37 2.30 6.91
C ARG A 168 9.23 1.16 6.36
N ASN A 169 8.86 -0.08 6.71
CA ASN A 169 9.31 -1.26 5.97
C ASN A 169 8.34 -1.52 4.81
N VAL A 170 8.77 -1.24 3.57
CA VAL A 170 7.93 -1.37 2.37
C VAL A 170 8.55 -2.35 1.38
N VAL A 171 7.78 -3.39 1.03
CA VAL A 171 8.16 -4.35 -0.01
C VAL A 171 7.37 -4.05 -1.28
N TYR A 172 8.07 -3.62 -2.32
CA TYR A 172 7.52 -3.42 -3.66
C TYR A 172 7.39 -4.79 -4.32
N PHE A 173 6.31 -5.50 -4.00
CA PHE A 173 6.14 -6.91 -4.38
C PHE A 173 5.42 -7.03 -5.72
N ILE A 174 6.10 -7.56 -6.73
CA ILE A 174 5.62 -7.47 -8.12
C ILE A 174 5.94 -8.73 -8.93
N GLY A 175 4.98 -9.19 -9.73
CA GLY A 175 5.18 -10.29 -10.66
C GLY A 175 5.94 -9.83 -11.91
N GLU A 176 6.95 -10.58 -12.35
CA GLU A 176 7.74 -10.24 -13.56
C GLU A 176 6.92 -10.31 -14.86
N ASP A 177 5.80 -11.04 -14.85
CA ASP A 177 4.90 -11.13 -16.01
C ASP A 177 3.66 -10.22 -15.85
N ASP A 178 3.61 -9.33 -14.85
CA ASP A 178 2.55 -8.32 -14.70
C ASP A 178 2.87 -7.08 -15.56
N ASN A 179 3.01 -7.34 -16.86
CA ASN A 179 3.54 -6.44 -17.88
C ASN A 179 2.57 -6.24 -19.05
N SER A 180 1.26 -6.19 -18.76
CA SER A 180 0.21 -5.90 -19.73
C SER A 180 -0.87 -4.97 -19.14
N ASP A 181 -1.76 -4.45 -19.98
CA ASP A 181 -2.91 -3.63 -19.59
C ASP A 181 -4.12 -4.46 -19.09
N ALA A 182 -3.94 -5.78 -18.98
CA ALA A 182 -4.97 -6.69 -18.53
C ALA A 182 -5.33 -6.48 -17.04
N ASN A 183 -6.49 -7.05 -16.67
CA ASN A 183 -6.97 -7.15 -15.29
C ASN A 183 -7.19 -5.78 -14.62
N GLY A 184 -7.74 -4.82 -15.36
CA GLY A 184 -8.12 -3.51 -14.82
C GLY A 184 -6.91 -2.63 -14.49
N LEU A 185 -5.92 -2.57 -15.38
CA LEU A 185 -4.84 -1.62 -15.23
C LEU A 185 -5.38 -0.18 -15.33
N ASP A 186 -4.89 0.68 -14.45
CA ASP A 186 -5.12 2.12 -14.53
C ASP A 186 -4.37 2.70 -15.73
N THR A 187 -5.12 3.18 -16.72
CA THR A 187 -4.61 3.76 -17.96
C THR A 187 -4.66 5.30 -17.97
N GLY A 188 -5.00 5.92 -16.84
CA GLY A 188 -4.99 7.38 -16.69
C GLY A 188 -3.57 7.95 -16.79
N CYS A 189 -3.45 9.19 -17.28
CA CYS A 189 -2.15 9.83 -17.53
C CYS A 189 -1.24 9.83 -16.29
N ALA A 190 -1.80 10.05 -15.09
CA ALA A 190 -1.05 10.05 -13.83
C ALA A 190 -0.42 8.69 -13.52
N ALA A 191 -1.12 7.61 -13.84
CA ALA A 191 -0.66 6.25 -13.65
C ALA A 191 0.39 5.86 -14.70
N THR A 192 0.15 6.23 -15.96
CA THR A 192 1.06 5.96 -17.09
C THR A 192 2.41 6.65 -16.91
N LEU A 193 2.45 7.84 -16.29
CA LEU A 193 3.69 8.54 -15.93
C LEU A 193 4.55 7.79 -14.90
N GLN A 194 4.00 6.79 -14.22
CA GLN A 194 4.77 5.93 -13.32
C GLN A 194 5.42 4.75 -14.07
N GLY A 195 5.01 4.49 -15.32
CA GLY A 195 5.44 3.34 -16.12
C GLY A 195 4.25 2.73 -16.89
N GLU A 196 4.53 2.05 -18.00
CA GLU A 196 3.49 1.51 -18.89
C GLU A 196 2.62 0.47 -18.18
N PHE A 197 3.24 -0.50 -17.52
CA PHE A 197 2.58 -1.62 -16.82
C PHE A 197 3.02 -1.74 -15.37
N ARG A 198 2.31 -2.57 -14.57
CA ARG A 198 2.51 -2.70 -13.12
C ARG A 198 3.96 -3.03 -12.75
N LEU A 199 4.62 -3.90 -13.51
CA LEU A 199 6.03 -4.20 -13.32
C LEU A 199 6.90 -2.94 -13.34
N GLN A 200 6.82 -2.18 -14.43
CA GLN A 200 7.61 -0.96 -14.58
C GLN A 200 7.25 0.09 -13.52
N ARG A 201 5.97 0.20 -13.15
CA ARG A 201 5.50 1.11 -12.10
C ARG A 201 6.13 0.80 -10.74
N ALA A 202 6.24 -0.48 -10.36
CA ALA A 202 6.90 -0.88 -9.13
C ALA A 202 8.41 -0.60 -9.15
N ILE A 203 9.08 -0.91 -10.26
CA ILE A 203 10.52 -0.61 -10.44
C ILE A 203 10.78 0.89 -10.32
N ASN A 204 9.97 1.71 -10.99
CA ASN A 204 10.12 3.16 -10.97
C ASN A 204 9.80 3.75 -9.60
N ALA A 205 8.75 3.28 -8.91
CA ALA A 205 8.41 3.74 -7.57
C ALA A 205 9.49 3.38 -6.54
N TYR A 206 10.09 2.18 -6.66
CA TYR A 206 11.24 1.80 -5.85
C TYR A 206 12.46 2.68 -6.13
N ALA A 207 12.82 2.86 -7.41
CA ALA A 207 13.93 3.71 -7.81
C ALA A 207 13.76 5.16 -7.33
N HIS A 208 12.55 5.72 -7.44
CA HIS A 208 12.21 7.04 -6.92
C HIS A 208 12.49 7.16 -5.43
N THR A 209 12.02 6.17 -4.66
CA THR A 209 12.20 6.18 -3.21
C THR A 209 13.67 6.08 -2.85
N MET A 210 14.42 5.18 -3.48
CA MET A 210 15.85 5.04 -3.19
C MET A 210 16.68 6.27 -3.57
N GLU A 211 16.29 7.01 -4.62
CA GLU A 211 16.99 8.21 -5.09
C GLU A 211 16.70 9.44 -4.22
N PHE A 212 15.42 9.70 -3.90
CA PHE A 212 14.99 10.96 -3.29
C PHE A 212 14.56 10.84 -1.82
N PHE A 213 14.11 9.65 -1.41
CA PHE A 213 13.54 9.38 -0.08
C PHE A 213 14.10 8.08 0.52
N PRO A 214 15.44 7.91 0.59
CA PRO A 214 16.02 6.66 1.04
C PRO A 214 15.61 6.34 2.48
N PRO A 215 15.44 5.06 2.83
CA PRO A 215 15.01 4.67 4.17
C PRO A 215 15.98 5.13 5.25
N VAL A 216 15.44 5.43 6.43
CA VAL A 216 16.19 5.90 7.60
C VAL A 216 16.12 4.92 8.77
N GLY A 217 17.15 4.93 9.63
CA GLY A 217 17.21 4.02 10.77
C GLY A 217 17.28 2.55 10.32
N ASP A 218 16.41 1.73 10.89
CA ASP A 218 16.28 0.30 10.56
C ASP A 218 15.21 0.02 9.50
N ALA A 219 14.63 1.06 8.88
CA ALA A 219 13.62 0.92 7.84
C ALA A 219 14.20 0.28 6.57
N ILE A 220 13.39 -0.53 5.89
CA ILE A 220 13.80 -1.25 4.68
C ILE A 220 12.79 -1.01 3.56
N HIS A 221 13.29 -0.53 2.43
CA HIS A 221 12.58 -0.58 1.17
C HIS A 221 13.20 -1.66 0.28
N GLU A 222 12.40 -2.63 -0.17
CA GLU A 222 12.86 -3.78 -0.96
C GLU A 222 12.02 -3.94 -2.23
N LEU A 223 12.66 -4.00 -3.40
CA LEU A 223 12.03 -4.49 -4.62
C LEU A 223 12.11 -6.02 -4.68
N SER A 224 10.96 -6.69 -4.62
CA SER A 224 10.86 -8.15 -4.64
C SER A 224 10.06 -8.59 -5.86
N GLN A 225 10.74 -9.23 -6.81
CA GLN A 225 10.15 -9.68 -8.06
C GLN A 225 9.88 -11.19 -8.02
N VAL A 226 8.73 -11.62 -8.59
CA VAL A 226 8.35 -13.03 -8.69
C VAL A 226 8.41 -13.49 -10.15
N PRO A 227 9.41 -14.31 -10.53
CA PRO A 227 9.54 -14.80 -11.90
C PRO A 227 8.35 -15.64 -12.34
N GLY A 228 7.89 -15.42 -13.57
CA GLY A 228 6.84 -16.23 -14.20
C GLY A 228 5.43 -16.02 -13.64
N VAL A 229 5.21 -14.98 -12.83
CA VAL A 229 3.90 -14.66 -12.24
C VAL A 229 3.42 -13.31 -12.75
N ALA A 230 2.19 -13.29 -13.27
CA ALA A 230 1.51 -12.09 -13.73
C ALA A 230 0.60 -11.51 -12.63
N HIS A 231 -0.55 -10.93 -13.02
CA HIS A 231 -1.53 -10.34 -12.10
C HIS A 231 -2.36 -11.39 -11.31
N ASN A 232 -1.69 -12.26 -10.57
CA ASN A 232 -2.27 -13.42 -9.90
C ASN A 232 -1.88 -13.51 -8.41
N HIS A 233 -2.79 -13.14 -7.52
CA HIS A 233 -2.55 -13.14 -6.07
C HIS A 233 -2.12 -14.52 -5.53
N PHE A 234 -2.66 -15.62 -6.07
CA PHE A 234 -2.33 -16.96 -5.61
C PHE A 234 -0.89 -17.33 -5.96
N GLY A 235 -0.45 -17.01 -7.18
CA GLY A 235 0.94 -17.17 -7.63
C GLY A 235 1.89 -16.32 -6.80
N MET A 236 1.53 -15.05 -6.54
CA MET A 236 2.35 -14.13 -5.74
C MET A 236 2.56 -14.65 -4.32
N TYR A 237 1.49 -14.99 -3.60
CA TYR A 237 1.58 -15.32 -2.17
C TYR A 237 2.08 -16.74 -1.91
N ARG A 238 1.91 -17.68 -2.86
CA ARG A 238 2.44 -19.04 -2.71
C ARG A 238 3.87 -19.19 -3.17
N ALA A 239 4.38 -18.28 -4.00
CA ALA A 239 5.78 -18.26 -4.39
C ALA A 239 6.69 -18.15 -3.16
N GLN A 240 7.93 -18.62 -3.29
CA GLN A 240 8.91 -18.57 -2.20
C GLN A 240 9.09 -17.14 -1.65
N ALA A 241 9.15 -16.13 -2.53
CA ALA A 241 9.26 -14.73 -2.14
C ALA A 241 8.01 -14.25 -1.36
N GLY A 242 6.81 -14.68 -1.77
CA GLY A 242 5.58 -14.34 -1.06
C GLY A 242 5.52 -14.94 0.34
N ARG A 243 5.86 -16.23 0.47
CA ARG A 243 5.96 -16.90 1.77
C ARG A 243 6.96 -16.22 2.69
N ARG A 244 8.12 -15.82 2.17
CA ARG A 244 9.12 -15.06 2.94
C ARG A 244 8.55 -13.75 3.47
N HIS A 245 7.92 -12.95 2.60
CA HIS A 245 7.41 -11.64 3.01
C HIS A 245 6.21 -11.69 3.96
N ILE A 246 5.46 -12.80 3.96
CA ILE A 246 4.26 -12.99 4.77
C ILE A 246 4.53 -13.77 6.07
N LEU A 247 5.47 -14.73 6.05
CA LEU A 247 5.70 -15.70 7.13
C LEU A 247 7.09 -15.60 7.76
N GLU A 248 8.06 -14.92 7.11
CA GLU A 248 9.45 -14.86 7.56
C GLU A 248 9.92 -13.51 8.12
#